data_AF-F2KQB4-F1
#
_entry.id   AF-F2KQB4-F1
#
_cell.length_a   1.000
_cell.length_b   1.000
_cell.length_c   1.000
_cell.angle_alpha   90.00
_cell.angle_beta   90.00
_cell.angle_gamma   90.00
#
_symmetry.space_group_name_H-M   'P 1'
#
loop_
_entity.id
_entity.type
_entity.pdbx_description
1 polymer ?
#
loop_
_entity_poly.entity_id
_entity_poly.type
_entity_poly.pdbx_seq_one_letter_code
_entity_poly.pdbx_strand_id
1 'polypeptide(L)'
;MDMITLSLLAMCGVAVLTALAALLTKDNFYAALYMSVTLLVIAGVYALYNVQPVFILIAFIFVGAVGAVTVALAATYRTFEPKLNLDYAWAIPTIVTIAVLGFSLYSYVRYGVDVAYTDVAVAVFSSDYVLLAMFFISLAILLMMSVVKFVRREGA
;
A
#
# COMPACT_ATOMS: atom_id res chain seq x y z
N MET A 1 -5.01 -27.14 12.98
CA MET A 1 -4.96 -25.71 12.61
C MET A 1 -6.36 -25.18 12.73
N ASP A 2 -6.54 -24.09 13.47
CA ASP A 2 -7.85 -23.50 13.68
C ASP A 2 -8.26 -22.68 12.44
N MET A 3 -9.56 -22.45 12.26
CA MET A 3 -10.12 -21.75 11.09
C MET A 3 -9.47 -20.36 10.89
N ILE A 4 -9.17 -19.67 11.99
CA ILE A 4 -8.52 -18.35 11.96
C ILE A 4 -7.08 -18.47 11.43
N THR A 5 -6.31 -19.44 11.92
CA THR A 5 -4.93 -19.67 11.48
C THR A 5 -4.87 -20.08 10.01
N LEU A 6 -5.83 -20.89 9.54
CA LEU A 6 -5.95 -21.26 8.14
C LEU A 6 -6.28 -20.06 7.25
N SER A 7 -7.23 -19.22 7.69
CA SER A 7 -7.63 -18.00 6.99
C SER A 7 -6.45 -17.02 6.89
N LEU A 8 -5.71 -16.85 7.99
CA LEU A 8 -4.54 -15.98 8.03
C LEU A 8 -3.43 -16.48 7.10
N LEU A 9 -3.11 -17.78 7.12
CA LEU A 9 -2.13 -18.38 6.23
C LEU A 9 -2.52 -18.18 4.75
N ALA A 10 -3.80 -18.39 4.42
CA ALA A 10 -4.31 -18.18 3.07
C ALA A 10 -4.17 -16.71 2.63
N MET A 11 -4.54 -15.76 3.48
CA MET A 11 -4.41 -14.33 3.18
C MET A 11 -2.94 -13.90 3.02
N CYS A 12 -2.05 -14.37 3.89
CA CYS A 12 -0.61 -14.12 3.75
C CYS A 12 -0.07 -14.70 2.44
N GLY A 13 -0.48 -15.92 2.09
CA GLY A 13 -0.11 -16.55 0.81
C GLY A 13 -0.58 -15.73 -0.39
N VAL A 14 -1.84 -15.29 -0.40
CA VAL A 14 -2.39 -14.43 -1.46
C VAL A 14 -1.61 -13.12 -1.54
N ALA A 15 -1.33 -12.45 -0.40
CA ALA A 15 -0.60 -11.19 -0.38
C ALA A 15 0.80 -11.32 -1.00
N VAL A 16 1.53 -12.41 -0.70
CA VAL A 16 2.85 -12.67 -1.28
C VAL A 16 2.74 -12.90 -2.79
N LEU A 17 1.77 -13.71 -3.23
CA LEU A 17 1.57 -13.99 -4.66
C LEU A 17 1.21 -12.74 -5.44
N THR A 18 0.32 -11.89 -4.92
CA THR A 18 -0.07 -10.63 -5.57
C THR A 18 1.07 -9.61 -5.55
N ALA A 19 1.88 -9.57 -4.50
CA ALA A 19 3.08 -8.71 -4.47
C ALA A 19 4.10 -9.14 -5.54
N LEU A 20 4.34 -10.45 -5.67
CA LEU A 20 5.20 -10.99 -6.73
C LEU A 20 4.62 -10.73 -8.11
N ALA A 21 3.32 -10.88 -8.29
CA ALA A 21 2.64 -10.56 -9.56
C ALA A 21 2.82 -9.07 -9.91
N ALA A 22 2.73 -8.16 -8.93
CA ALA A 22 2.98 -6.74 -9.15
C ALA A 22 4.40 -6.46 -9.65
N LEU A 23 5.40 -7.18 -9.12
CA LEU A 23 6.81 -7.01 -9.50
C LEU A 23 7.15 -7.64 -10.87
N LEU A 24 6.56 -8.80 -11.18
CA LEU A 24 6.88 -9.56 -12.39
C LEU A 24 6.09 -9.08 -13.61
N THR A 25 4.99 -8.37 -13.42
CA THR A 25 4.16 -7.91 -14.53
C THR A 25 4.85 -6.77 -15.28
N LYS A 26 4.98 -6.93 -16.60
CA LYS A 26 5.60 -5.93 -17.49
C LYS A 26 4.68 -4.75 -17.82
N ASP A 27 3.39 -4.88 -17.56
CA ASP A 27 2.38 -3.84 -17.80
C ASP A 27 2.12 -3.06 -16.51
N ASN A 28 2.39 -1.76 -16.54
CA ASN A 28 2.25 -0.85 -15.40
C ASN A 28 0.82 -0.86 -14.83
N PHE A 29 -0.20 -1.04 -15.66
CA PHE A 29 -1.59 -1.07 -15.21
C PHE A 29 -1.85 -2.28 -14.31
N TYR A 30 -1.46 -3.46 -14.78
CA TYR A 30 -1.62 -4.68 -13.99
C TYR A 30 -0.71 -4.69 -12.76
N ALA A 31 0.49 -4.13 -12.83
CA ALA A 31 1.36 -3.96 -11.66
C ALA A 31 0.68 -3.10 -10.57
N ALA A 32 0.11 -1.95 -10.94
CA ALA A 32 -0.63 -1.08 -10.02
C ALA A 32 -1.90 -1.74 -9.44
N LEU A 33 -2.58 -2.55 -10.24
CA LEU A 33 -3.75 -3.30 -9.81
C LEU A 33 -3.36 -4.36 -8.78
N TYR A 34 -2.34 -5.18 -9.06
CA TYR A 34 -1.85 -6.19 -8.12
C TYR A 34 -1.29 -5.58 -6.83
N MET A 35 -0.65 -4.41 -6.90
CA MET A 35 -0.26 -3.64 -5.71
C MET A 35 -1.48 -3.29 -4.85
N SER A 36 -2.54 -2.74 -5.46
CA SER A 36 -3.76 -2.35 -4.75
C SER A 36 -4.46 -3.55 -4.09
N VAL A 37 -4.51 -4.69 -4.80
CA VAL A 37 -5.03 -5.95 -4.24
C VAL A 37 -4.18 -6.43 -3.06
N THR A 38 -2.85 -6.37 -3.17
CA THR A 38 -1.93 -6.76 -2.09
C THR A 38 -2.22 -5.95 -0.82
N LEU A 39 -2.35 -4.63 -0.95
CA LEU A 39 -2.65 -3.75 0.17
C LEU A 39 -4.02 -4.04 0.80
N LEU A 40 -5.03 -4.34 -0.01
CA LEU A 40 -6.36 -4.71 0.48
C LEU A 40 -6.34 -6.04 1.25
N VAL A 41 -5.56 -7.03 0.79
CA VAL A 41 -5.38 -8.30 1.50
C VAL A 41 -4.63 -8.09 2.83
N ILE A 42 -3.59 -7.25 2.84
CA ILE A 42 -2.90 -6.85 4.08
C ILE A 42 -3.86 -6.14 5.05
N ALA A 43 -4.71 -5.23 4.57
CA ALA A 43 -5.75 -4.62 5.39
C ALA A 43 -6.66 -5.68 6.01
N GLY A 44 -7.09 -6.67 5.23
CA GLY A 44 -7.89 -7.78 5.71
C GLY A 44 -7.19 -8.62 6.80
N VAL A 45 -5.87 -8.79 6.73
CA VAL A 45 -5.08 -9.40 7.82
C VAL A 45 -5.18 -8.57 9.09
N TYR A 46 -5.07 -7.24 9.01
CA TYR A 46 -5.28 -6.37 10.18
C TYR A 46 -6.71 -6.44 10.74
N ALA A 47 -7.71 -6.61 9.88
CA ALA A 47 -9.09 -6.82 10.31
C ALA A 47 -9.25 -8.15 11.09
N LEU A 48 -8.56 -9.22 10.69
CA LEU A 48 -8.54 -10.49 11.44
C LEU A 48 -7.92 -10.33 12.84
N TYR A 49 -6.92 -9.45 12.97
CA TYR A 49 -6.33 -9.08 14.26
C TYR A 49 -7.15 -8.05 15.04
N ASN A 50 -8.38 -7.75 14.62
CA ASN A 50 -9.27 -6.79 15.27
C ASN A 50 -8.68 -5.36 15.32
N VAL A 51 -7.90 -4.97 14.31
CA VAL A 51 -7.29 -3.63 14.17
C VAL A 51 -8.02 -2.84 13.07
N GLN A 52 -9.29 -2.52 13.30
CA GLN A 52 -10.14 -1.81 12.35
C GLN A 52 -9.60 -0.43 11.94
N PRO A 53 -9.03 0.39 12.83
CA PRO A 53 -8.38 1.66 12.47
C PRO A 53 -7.40 1.52 11.30
N VAL A 54 -6.54 0.50 11.34
CA VAL A 54 -5.52 0.26 10.33
C VAL A 54 -6.15 -0.25 9.04
N PHE A 55 -7.14 -1.14 9.13
CA PHE A 55 -7.91 -1.57 7.95
C PHE A 55 -8.51 -0.39 7.20
N ILE A 56 -9.18 0.53 7.91
CA ILE A 56 -9.84 1.70 7.32
C ILE A 56 -8.79 2.60 6.65
N LEU A 57 -7.68 2.88 7.31
CA LEU A 57 -6.61 3.70 6.73
C LEU A 57 -6.01 3.05 5.48
N ILE A 58 -5.72 1.74 5.50
CA ILE A 58 -5.19 1.05 4.32
C ILE A 58 -6.20 1.05 3.17
N ALA A 59 -7.46 0.73 3.43
CA ALA A 59 -8.50 0.67 2.41
C ALA A 59 -8.80 2.05 1.79
N PHE A 60 -9.00 3.09 2.59
CA PHE A 60 -9.42 4.39 2.07
C PHE A 60 -8.26 5.24 1.56
N ILE A 61 -7.12 5.23 2.25
CA ILE A 61 -5.99 6.09 1.88
C ILE A 61 -5.12 5.41 0.84
N PHE A 62 -4.59 4.24 1.18
CA PHE A 62 -3.59 3.59 0.35
C PHE A 62 -4.21 2.93 -0.88
N VAL A 63 -5.34 2.23 -0.74
CA VAL A 63 -6.03 1.66 -1.90
C VAL A 63 -6.91 2.71 -2.58
N GLY A 64 -7.75 3.41 -1.80
CA GLY A 64 -8.78 4.31 -2.32
C GLY A 64 -8.25 5.58 -3.00
N ALA A 65 -7.25 6.25 -2.42
CA ALA A 65 -6.67 7.43 -3.07
C ALA A 65 -5.40 7.10 -3.83
N VAL A 66 -4.38 6.57 -3.14
CA VAL A 66 -3.06 6.35 -3.75
C VAL A 66 -3.17 5.29 -4.84
N GLY A 67 -3.72 4.12 -4.53
CA GLY A 67 -3.91 3.03 -5.48
C GLY A 67 -4.75 3.44 -6.68
N ALA A 68 -5.90 4.10 -6.46
CA ALA A 68 -6.74 4.58 -7.55
C ALA A 68 -6.02 5.58 -8.47
N VAL A 69 -5.29 6.55 -7.91
CA VAL A 69 -4.49 7.51 -8.70
C VAL A 69 -3.38 6.78 -9.47
N THR A 70 -2.66 5.86 -8.83
CA THR A 70 -1.61 5.07 -9.47
C THR A 70 -2.16 4.21 -10.61
N VAL A 71 -3.30 3.55 -10.42
CA VAL A 71 -3.98 2.76 -11.46
C VAL A 71 -4.45 3.65 -12.61
N ALA A 72 -5.04 4.82 -12.31
CA ALA A 72 -5.47 5.78 -13.33
C ALA A 72 -4.30 6.30 -14.16
N LEU A 73 -3.20 6.71 -13.52
CA LEU A 73 -1.98 7.14 -14.22
C LEU A 73 -1.40 5.99 -15.06
N ALA A 74 -1.31 4.79 -14.50
CA ALA A 74 -0.80 3.63 -15.21
C ALA A 74 -1.66 3.26 -16.43
N ALA A 75 -2.99 3.43 -16.34
CA ALA A 75 -3.90 3.25 -17.46
C ALA A 75 -3.68 4.30 -18.56
N THR A 76 -3.53 5.58 -18.18
CA THR A 76 -3.33 6.69 -19.12
C THR A 76 -2.00 6.59 -19.86
N TYR A 77 -0.92 6.17 -19.18
CA TYR A 77 0.42 6.05 -19.76
C TYR A 77 0.74 4.65 -20.31
N ARG A 78 -0.26 3.76 -20.44
CA ARG A 78 -0.08 2.36 -20.85
C ARG A 78 0.54 2.18 -22.24
N THR A 79 0.44 3.18 -23.11
CA THR A 79 0.92 3.17 -24.50
C THR A 79 2.41 3.42 -24.66
N PHE A 80 3.12 3.87 -23.62
CA PHE A 80 4.55 4.09 -23.69
C PHE A 80 5.29 2.83 -23.24
N GLU A 81 5.98 2.15 -24.15
CA GLU A 81 6.86 1.04 -23.79
C GLU A 81 7.95 1.55 -22.82
N PRO A 82 8.00 1.05 -21.58
CA PRO A 82 9.00 1.50 -20.62
C PRO A 82 10.38 1.08 -21.09
N LYS A 83 11.26 2.03 -21.41
CA LYS A 83 12.70 1.76 -21.52
C LYS A 83 13.26 1.66 -20.10
N LEU A 84 13.85 0.52 -19.78
CA LEU A 84 14.45 0.26 -18.48
C LEU A 84 15.76 1.06 -18.37
N ASN A 85 15.66 2.35 -18.04
CA ASN A 85 16.79 3.21 -17.71
C ASN A 85 17.13 3.06 -16.24
N LEU A 86 17.61 1.87 -15.85
CA LEU A 86 18.09 1.65 -14.49
C LEU A 86 19.50 2.24 -14.39
N ASP A 87 19.61 3.42 -13.77
CA ASP A 87 20.91 3.94 -13.36
C ASP A 87 21.45 3.04 -12.23
N TYR A 88 22.67 2.53 -12.41
CA TYR A 88 23.37 1.67 -11.44
C TYR A 88 23.48 2.33 -10.05
N ALA A 89 23.38 3.66 -9.97
CA ALA A 89 23.30 4.39 -8.70
C ALA A 89 22.12 3.93 -7.80
N TRP A 90 20.99 3.49 -8.38
CA TRP A 90 19.83 3.02 -7.62
C TRP A 90 19.96 1.59 -7.10
N ALA A 91 20.95 0.82 -7.59
CA ALA A 91 21.20 -0.53 -7.08
C ALA A 91 21.65 -0.48 -5.61
N ILE A 92 22.44 0.52 -5.23
CA ILE A 92 23.00 0.66 -3.87
C ILE A 92 21.90 0.78 -2.80
N PRO A 93 20.97 1.76 -2.84
CA PRO A 93 19.91 1.87 -1.83
C PRO A 93 18.99 0.64 -1.82
N THR A 94 18.78 -0.01 -2.98
CA THR A 94 17.97 -1.23 -3.09
C THR A 94 18.62 -2.41 -2.36
N ILE A 95 19.93 -2.62 -2.53
CA ILE A 95 20.67 -3.67 -1.83
C ILE A 95 20.70 -3.42 -0.31
N VAL A 96 20.92 -2.17 0.10
CA VAL A 96 20.94 -1.79 1.51
C VAL A 96 19.58 -2.04 2.16
N THR A 97 18.48 -1.66 1.51
CA THR A 97 17.12 -1.90 2.04
C THR A 97 16.82 -3.40 2.17
N ILE A 98 17.19 -4.21 1.19
CA ILE A 98 17.04 -5.68 1.26
C ILE A 98 17.86 -6.25 2.45
N ALA A 99 19.10 -5.80 2.63
CA ALA A 99 19.95 -6.25 3.72
C ALA A 99 19.38 -5.89 5.10
N VAL A 100 18.89 -4.66 5.26
CA VAL A 100 18.26 -4.19 6.50
C VAL A 100 16.97 -4.97 6.80
N LEU A 101 16.13 -5.21 5.79
CA LEU A 101 14.91 -6.00 5.94
C LEU A 101 15.23 -7.45 6.31
N GLY A 102 16.22 -8.06 5.67
CA GLY A 102 16.66 -9.43 5.98
C GLY A 102 17.23 -9.55 7.39
N PHE A 103 18.05 -8.59 7.82
CA PHE A 103 18.58 -8.54 9.19
C PHE A 103 17.48 -8.34 10.24
N SER A 104 16.53 -7.45 9.95
CA SER A 104 15.36 -7.22 10.81
C SER A 104 14.55 -8.50 10.98
N LEU A 105 14.19 -9.17 9.88
CA LEU A 105 13.46 -10.44 9.92
C LEU A 105 14.21 -11.50 10.74
N TYR A 106 15.51 -11.67 10.52
CA TYR A 106 16.33 -12.62 11.29
C TYR A 106 16.32 -12.31 12.80
N SER A 107 16.39 -11.03 13.16
CA SER A 107 16.42 -10.58 14.55
C SER A 107 15.06 -10.72 15.24
N TYR A 108 13.96 -10.45 14.53
CA TYR A 108 12.60 -10.47 15.08
C TYR A 108 11.95 -11.85 15.12
N VAL A 109 12.43 -12.83 14.33
CA VAL A 109 11.93 -14.23 14.38
C VAL A 109 12.02 -14.84 15.79
N ARG A 110 12.88 -14.32 16.67
CA ARG A 110 13.06 -14.81 18.05
C ARG A 110 12.36 -13.96 19.12
N TYR A 111 11.79 -12.82 18.75
CA TYR A 111 11.09 -11.95 19.69
C TYR A 111 9.61 -12.34 19.75
N GLY A 112 9.12 -12.69 20.94
CA GLY A 112 7.69 -12.77 21.21
C GLY A 112 7.11 -11.36 21.18
N VAL A 113 6.33 -11.04 20.15
CA VAL A 113 5.63 -9.77 20.06
C VAL A 113 4.35 -9.89 20.89
N ASP A 114 4.35 -9.31 22.08
CA ASP A 114 3.14 -9.16 22.89
C ASP A 114 2.37 -7.94 22.39
N VAL A 115 1.31 -8.18 21.60
CA VAL A 115 0.46 -7.10 21.08
C VAL A 115 -0.54 -6.74 22.18
N ALA A 116 -0.23 -5.73 22.98
CA ALA A 116 -1.16 -5.19 23.97
C ALA A 116 -2.26 -4.38 23.26
N TYR A 117 -3.44 -4.98 23.11
CA TYR A 117 -4.63 -4.31 22.60
C TYR A 117 -5.19 -3.39 23.68
N THR A 118 -5.23 -2.08 23.43
CA THR A 118 -5.99 -1.14 24.26
C THR A 118 -7.20 -0.64 23.49
N ASP A 119 -8.40 -0.95 23.97
CA ASP A 119 -9.71 -0.48 23.44
C ASP A 119 -9.82 1.07 23.37
N VAL A 120 -8.88 1.77 24.02
CA VAL A 120 -8.72 3.23 23.97
C VAL A 120 -8.48 3.74 22.55
N ALA A 121 -7.89 2.94 21.66
CA ALA A 121 -7.53 3.38 20.30
C ALA A 121 -8.74 3.74 19.41
N VAL A 122 -9.93 3.14 19.64
CA VAL A 122 -11.13 3.42 18.84
C VAL A 122 -11.84 4.70 19.30
N ALA A 123 -11.85 5.00 20.60
CA ALA A 123 -12.42 6.25 21.14
C ALA A 123 -11.53 7.47 20.83
N VAL A 124 -10.21 7.27 20.75
CA VAL A 124 -9.24 8.29 20.34
C VAL A 124 -9.25 8.51 18.82
N PHE A 125 -9.74 7.53 18.05
CA PHE A 125 -9.82 7.57 16.58
C PHE A 125 -10.57 8.81 16.05
N SER A 126 -11.65 9.23 16.73
CA SER A 126 -12.44 10.41 16.36
C SER A 126 -11.82 11.74 16.81
N SER A 127 -10.91 11.73 17.79
CA SER A 127 -10.29 12.95 18.34
C SER A 127 -8.99 13.31 17.62
N ASP A 128 -8.10 12.34 17.44
CA ASP A 128 -6.69 12.64 17.12
C ASP A 128 -6.38 12.60 15.62
N TYR A 129 -7.25 11.99 14.82
CA TYR A 129 -7.03 11.80 13.39
C TYR A 129 -7.96 12.63 12.50
N VAL A 130 -8.80 13.49 13.06
CA VAL A 130 -9.57 14.50 12.30
C VAL A 130 -8.63 15.43 11.54
N LEU A 131 -7.50 15.79 12.15
CA LEU A 131 -6.46 16.59 11.48
C LEU A 131 -5.83 15.85 10.29
N LEU A 132 -5.60 14.54 10.44
CA LEU A 132 -5.09 13.68 9.37
C LEU A 132 -6.11 13.56 8.23
N ALA A 133 -7.39 13.36 8.56
CA ALA A 133 -8.47 13.33 7.58
C ALA A 133 -8.62 14.67 6.83
N MET A 134 -8.50 15.81 7.53
CA MET A 134 -8.48 17.13 6.90
C MET A 134 -7.28 17.33 5.98
N PHE A 135 -6.08 16.89 6.41
CA PHE A 135 -4.88 16.93 5.57
C PHE A 135 -5.06 16.05 4.32
N PHE A 136 -5.71 14.90 4.49
CA PHE A 136 -6.00 13.97 3.40
C PHE A 136 -7.01 14.54 2.39
N ILE A 137 -8.09 15.16 2.88
CA ILE A 137 -9.08 15.86 2.05
C ILE A 137 -8.40 17.02 1.30
N SER A 138 -7.57 17.81 1.98
CA SER A 138 -6.81 18.90 1.35
C SER A 138 -5.89 18.38 0.25
N LEU A 139 -5.16 17.29 0.52
CA LEU A 139 -4.28 16.65 -0.46
C LEU A 139 -5.05 16.07 -1.64
N ALA A 140 -6.22 15.45 -1.41
CA ALA A 140 -7.10 14.95 -2.47
C ALA A 140 -7.66 16.10 -3.35
N ILE A 141 -8.04 17.23 -2.75
CA ILE A 141 -8.48 18.43 -3.48
C ILE A 141 -7.31 19.01 -4.30
N LEU A 142 -6.12 19.10 -3.72
CA LEU A 142 -4.92 19.57 -4.42
C LEU A 142 -4.56 18.65 -5.60
N LEU A 143 -4.68 17.33 -5.43
CA LEU A 143 -4.47 16.35 -6.49
C LEU A 143 -5.52 16.50 -7.60
N MET A 144 -6.81 16.58 -7.26
CA MET A 144 -7.88 16.85 -8.23
C MET A 144 -7.63 18.14 -9.01
N MET A 145 -7.26 19.22 -8.32
CA MET A 145 -6.92 20.50 -8.94
C MET A 145 -5.67 20.40 -9.83
N SER A 146 -4.67 19.61 -9.44
CA SER A 146 -3.47 19.35 -10.22
C SER A 146 -3.79 18.59 -11.51
N VAL A 147 -4.60 17.53 -11.41
CA VAL A 147 -5.09 16.75 -12.57
C VAL A 147 -5.90 17.63 -13.51
N VAL A 148 -6.85 18.42 -12.99
CA VAL A 148 -7.65 19.35 -13.81
C VAL A 148 -6.77 20.40 -14.49
N LYS A 149 -5.78 20.96 -13.80
CA LYS A 149 -4.81 21.89 -14.41
C LYS A 149 -3.97 21.23 -15.50
N PHE A 150 -3.58 19.98 -15.31
CA PHE A 150 -2.79 19.22 -16.28
C PHE A 150 -3.60 18.96 -17.55
N VAL A 151 -4.80 18.42 -17.41
CA VAL A 151 -5.73 18.17 -18.53
C VAL A 151 -6.08 19.46 -19.27
N ARG A 152 -6.30 20.56 -18.55
CA ARG A 152 -6.64 21.85 -19.17
C ARG A 152 -5.48 22.52 -19.90
N ARG A 153 -4.22 22.17 -19.58
CA ARG A 153 -3.02 22.69 -20.25
C ARG A 153 -2.72 22.00 -21.59
N GLU A 154 -3.23 20.79 -21.80
CA GLU A 154 -3.11 20.06 -23.06
C GLU A 154 -4.21 20.43 -24.08
N GLY A 155 -5.23 21.19 -23.64
CA GLY A 155 -6.34 21.68 -24.47
C GLY A 155 -6.21 23.13 -24.96
N ALA A 156 -5.04 23.76 -24.79
CA ALA A 156 -4.71 25.09 -25.31
C ALA A 156 -3.40 25.02 -26.10
#